data_AF-A0A1I5UTR6-F1
#
_entry.id   AF-A0A1I5UTR6-F1
#
_cell.length_a   1.000
_cell.length_b   1.000
_cell.length_c   1.000
_cell.angle_alpha   90.00
_cell.angle_beta   90.00
_cell.angle_gamma   90.00
#
_symmetry.space_group_name_H-M   'P 1'
#
loop_
_entity.id
_entity.type
_entity.pdbx_description
1 polymer ?
#
loop_
_entity_poly.entity_id
_entity_poly.type
_entity_poly.pdbx_seq_one_letter_code
_entity_poly.pdbx_strand_id
1 'polypeptide(L)'
;MDAAAARFVQNAGRIDVLFNNAGLFGPAAEIDAVDVAEWMQVLQVNLTGMFLCARAAYAIMRKQDPKGGRIINNGSISAHVPRENSVCYTTTKHAITGLTKSLSLDGRAHNIACGQIDIGNARTELLDGIIEGNRAKDLPEPPTMDVSEAVRAVRLMAGMPLEANVQFMTVMATAMPYIGRG
;
A
#
# COMPACT_ATOMS: atom_id res chain seq x y z
N MET A 1 2.52 -10.28 -14.32
CA MET A 1 2.90 -10.64 -12.93
C MET A 1 3.25 -12.10 -12.78
N ASP A 2 2.41 -13.04 -13.25
CA ASP A 2 2.67 -14.49 -13.10
C ASP A 2 4.04 -14.93 -13.61
N ALA A 3 4.47 -14.47 -14.79
CA ALA A 3 5.81 -14.76 -15.34
C ALA A 3 6.96 -14.21 -14.46
N ALA A 4 6.79 -13.02 -13.88
CA ALA A 4 7.78 -12.42 -13.00
C ALA A 4 7.89 -13.19 -11.67
N ALA A 5 6.76 -13.61 -11.10
CA ALA A 5 6.70 -14.43 -9.90
C ALA A 5 7.34 -15.82 -10.13
N ALA A 6 7.04 -16.45 -11.27
CA ALA A 6 7.67 -17.72 -11.65
C ALA A 6 9.19 -17.60 -11.77
N ARG A 7 9.68 -16.54 -12.44
CA ARG A 7 11.12 -16.26 -12.55
C ARG A 7 11.77 -15.99 -11.19
N PHE A 8 11.08 -15.29 -10.28
CA PHE A 8 11.57 -15.10 -8.92
C PHE A 8 11.74 -16.44 -8.19
N VAL A 9 10.70 -17.29 -8.26
CA VAL A 9 10.72 -18.62 -7.63
C VAL A 9 11.78 -19.53 -8.22
N GLN A 10 12.09 -19.45 -9.51
CA GLN A 10 13.21 -20.22 -10.11
C GLN A 10 14.55 -19.95 -9.43
N ASN A 11 14.75 -18.73 -8.92
CA ASN A 11 15.99 -18.33 -8.25
C ASN A 11 15.93 -18.46 -6.72
N ALA A 12 14.79 -18.11 -6.12
CA ALA A 12 14.62 -18.04 -4.66
C ALA A 12 13.97 -19.29 -4.05
N GLY A 13 13.42 -20.19 -4.87
CA GLY A 13 12.73 -21.42 -4.45
C GLY A 13 11.30 -21.23 -3.96
N ARG A 14 10.98 -20.10 -3.32
CA ARG A 14 9.66 -19.80 -2.72
C ARG A 14 9.40 -18.30 -2.61
N ILE A 15 8.19 -17.92 -2.22
CA ILE A 15 7.85 -16.55 -1.82
C ILE A 15 7.37 -16.57 -0.37
N ASP A 16 8.15 -15.97 0.53
CA ASP A 16 7.78 -15.85 1.95
C ASP A 16 7.01 -14.57 2.25
N VAL A 17 7.39 -13.46 1.60
CA VAL A 17 6.77 -12.15 1.82
C VAL A 17 6.55 -11.44 0.50
N LEU A 18 5.34 -10.91 0.30
CA LEU A 18 5.02 -9.92 -0.72
C LEU A 18 4.74 -8.58 -0.02
N PHE A 19 5.46 -7.53 -0.40
CA PHE A 19 5.10 -6.16 -0.05
C PHE A 19 4.52 -5.45 -1.28
N ASN A 20 3.20 -5.33 -1.33
CA ASN A 20 2.48 -4.57 -2.36
C ASN A 20 2.64 -3.07 -2.07
N ASN A 21 3.66 -2.45 -2.66
CA ASN A 21 4.02 -1.06 -2.39
C ASN A 21 3.75 -0.10 -3.55
N ALA A 22 3.81 -0.59 -4.79
CA ALA A 22 3.70 0.26 -5.98
C ALA A 22 2.39 1.06 -5.97
N GLY A 23 2.49 2.35 -6.24
CA GLY A 23 1.35 3.26 -6.25
C GLY A 23 1.70 4.65 -6.76
N LEU A 24 0.68 5.42 -7.11
CA LEU A 24 0.78 6.82 -7.56
C LEU A 24 -0.42 7.63 -7.04
N PHE A 25 -0.29 8.95 -6.91
CA PHE A 25 -1.39 9.82 -6.47
C PHE A 25 -2.44 10.04 -7.56
N GLY A 26 -2.02 10.28 -8.80
CA GLY A 26 -2.92 10.73 -9.87
C GLY A 26 -3.16 12.24 -9.83
N PRO A 27 -4.10 12.75 -10.63
CA PRO A 27 -4.37 14.18 -10.74
C PRO A 27 -4.96 14.73 -9.44
N ALA A 28 -4.54 15.94 -9.09
CA ALA A 28 -5.14 16.74 -8.02
C ALA A 28 -6.20 17.66 -8.62
N ALA A 29 -7.43 17.17 -8.76
CA ALA A 29 -8.54 17.90 -9.38
C ALA A 29 -9.89 17.60 -8.71
N GLU A 30 -10.85 18.50 -8.94
CA GLU A 30 -12.28 18.27 -8.66
C GLU A 30 -12.79 17.11 -9.51
N ILE A 31 -13.84 16.42 -9.05
CA ILE A 31 -14.28 15.15 -9.63
C ILE A 31 -14.69 15.26 -11.10
N ASP A 32 -15.27 16.38 -11.53
CA ASP A 32 -15.73 16.64 -12.89
C ASP A 32 -14.60 17.10 -13.83
N ALA A 33 -13.42 17.40 -13.29
CA ALA A 33 -12.22 17.78 -14.03
C ALA A 33 -11.20 16.63 -14.18
N VAL A 34 -11.45 15.46 -13.57
CA VAL A 34 -10.58 14.28 -13.70
C VAL A 34 -10.79 13.62 -15.07
N ASP A 35 -9.73 13.50 -15.86
CA ASP A 35 -9.77 12.72 -17.09
C ASP A 35 -9.96 11.22 -16.77
N VAL A 36 -10.87 10.57 -17.49
CA VAL A 36 -11.18 9.15 -17.31
C VAL A 36 -9.94 8.26 -17.51
N ALA A 37 -9.03 8.62 -18.43
CA ALA A 37 -7.79 7.89 -18.66
C ALA A 37 -6.85 7.98 -17.46
N GLU A 38 -6.75 9.15 -16.81
CA GLU A 38 -5.95 9.32 -15.59
C GLU A 38 -6.55 8.53 -14.41
N TRP A 39 -7.88 8.58 -14.25
CA TRP A 39 -8.59 7.73 -13.30
C TRP A 39 -8.25 6.25 -13.52
N MET A 40 -8.36 5.76 -14.76
CA MET A 40 -8.06 4.38 -15.10
C MET A 40 -6.60 4.04 -14.81
N GLN A 41 -5.65 4.93 -15.10
CA GLN A 41 -4.24 4.72 -14.79
C GLN A 41 -4.01 4.53 -13.29
N VAL A 42 -4.62 5.36 -12.44
CA VAL A 42 -4.52 5.23 -10.97
C VAL A 42 -5.08 3.89 -10.51
N LEU A 43 -6.23 3.46 -11.03
CA LEU A 43 -6.82 2.16 -10.70
C LEU A 43 -5.93 1.00 -11.16
N GLN A 44 -5.35 1.08 -12.35
CA GLN A 44 -4.48 0.02 -12.88
C GLN A 44 -3.25 -0.19 -12.00
N VAL A 45 -2.66 0.88 -11.47
CA VAL A 45 -1.47 0.76 -10.60
C VAL A 45 -1.87 0.43 -9.17
N ASN A 46 -2.69 1.28 -8.54
CA ASN A 46 -2.94 1.22 -7.10
C ASN A 46 -3.86 0.09 -6.68
N LEU A 47 -4.67 -0.47 -7.59
CA LEU A 47 -5.62 -1.53 -7.27
C LEU A 47 -5.35 -2.79 -8.10
N THR A 48 -5.46 -2.71 -9.42
CA THR A 48 -5.30 -3.89 -10.28
C THR A 48 -3.89 -4.47 -10.15
N GLY A 49 -2.85 -3.63 -10.15
CA GLY A 49 -1.46 -4.06 -9.97
C GLY A 49 -1.25 -4.82 -8.66
N MET A 50 -1.71 -4.25 -7.54
CA MET A 50 -1.63 -4.90 -6.22
C MET A 50 -2.41 -6.22 -6.17
N PHE A 51 -3.60 -6.27 -6.77
CA PHE A 51 -4.38 -7.50 -6.90
C PHE A 51 -3.63 -8.57 -7.70
N LEU A 52 -3.05 -8.22 -8.85
CA LEU A 52 -2.31 -9.16 -9.70
C LEU A 52 -1.07 -9.72 -8.99
N CYS A 53 -0.34 -8.88 -8.27
CA CYS A 53 0.80 -9.30 -7.45
C CYS A 53 0.36 -10.24 -6.32
N ALA A 54 -0.69 -9.87 -5.57
CA ALA A 54 -1.25 -10.69 -4.51
C ALA A 54 -1.72 -12.05 -5.03
N ARG A 55 -2.45 -12.08 -6.15
CA ARG A 55 -2.93 -13.32 -6.79
C ARG A 55 -1.79 -14.27 -7.11
N ALA A 56 -0.72 -13.77 -7.73
CA ALA A 56 0.45 -14.56 -8.09
C ALA A 56 1.17 -15.12 -6.85
N ALA A 57 1.46 -14.26 -5.87
CA ALA A 57 2.12 -14.67 -4.64
C ALA A 57 1.28 -15.68 -3.84
N TYR A 58 -0.02 -15.43 -3.69
CA TYR A 58 -0.95 -16.29 -2.98
C TYR A 58 -1.03 -17.69 -3.60
N ALA A 59 -1.06 -17.77 -4.94
CA ALA A 59 -1.07 -19.04 -5.65
C ALA A 59 0.20 -19.88 -5.38
N ILE A 60 1.35 -19.22 -5.24
CA ILE A 60 2.64 -19.85 -4.90
C ILE A 60 2.66 -20.26 -3.42
N MET A 61 2.36 -19.32 -2.50
CA MET A 61 2.34 -19.54 -1.05
C MET A 61 1.44 -20.72 -0.64
N ARG A 62 0.30 -20.91 -1.32
CA ARG A 62 -0.64 -22.00 -1.05
C ARG A 62 -0.11 -23.38 -1.49
N LYS A 63 0.81 -23.42 -2.46
CA LYS A 63 1.32 -24.66 -3.09
C LYS A 63 2.75 -25.02 -2.68
N GLN A 64 3.53 -24.06 -2.18
CA GLN A 64 4.91 -24.28 -1.75
C GLN A 64 4.98 -25.12 -0.47
N ASP A 65 6.17 -25.66 -0.18
CA ASP A 65 6.47 -26.44 1.02
C ASP A 65 7.66 -25.85 1.78
N PRO A 66 7.55 -25.52 3.08
CA PRO A 66 6.31 -25.44 3.86
C PRO A 66 5.30 -24.42 3.31
N LYS A 67 4.01 -24.74 3.43
CA LYS A 67 2.89 -23.90 3.00
C LYS A 67 2.79 -22.61 3.82
N GLY A 68 2.47 -21.51 3.15
CA GLY A 68 2.16 -20.23 3.79
C GLY A 68 3.07 -19.10 3.33
N GLY A 69 2.81 -17.91 3.86
CA GLY A 69 3.55 -16.68 3.55
C GLY A 69 2.82 -15.44 4.05
N ARG A 70 3.40 -14.25 3.83
CA ARG A 70 2.82 -12.99 4.28
C ARG A 70 2.63 -12.00 3.13
N ILE A 71 1.47 -11.39 3.06
CA ILE A 71 1.18 -10.27 2.17
C ILE A 71 1.04 -9.00 3.02
N ILE A 72 1.80 -7.97 2.68
CA ILE A 72 1.72 -6.65 3.30
C ILE A 72 1.27 -5.68 2.21
N ASN A 73 0.13 -5.04 2.41
CA ASN A 73 -0.36 -4.02 1.50
C ASN A 73 0.02 -2.63 2.04
N ASN A 74 0.66 -1.81 1.22
CA ASN A 74 0.85 -0.39 1.50
C ASN A 74 -0.47 0.36 1.24
N GLY A 75 -1.20 0.63 2.30
CA GLY A 75 -2.41 1.44 2.31
C GLY A 75 -2.07 2.94 2.26
N SER A 76 -2.77 3.73 3.06
CA SER A 76 -2.57 5.17 3.21
C SER A 76 -3.48 5.71 4.31
N ILE A 77 -3.12 6.84 4.91
CA ILE A 77 -4.05 7.65 5.71
C ILE A 77 -5.32 8.00 4.90
N SER A 78 -5.19 8.16 3.58
CA SER A 78 -6.33 8.40 2.66
C SER A 78 -7.29 7.21 2.53
N ALA A 79 -6.96 6.05 3.10
CA ALA A 79 -7.92 4.96 3.28
C ALA A 79 -8.96 5.22 4.40
N HIS A 80 -8.76 6.29 5.19
CA HIS A 80 -9.62 6.67 6.32
C HIS A 80 -10.10 8.12 6.20
N VAL A 81 -9.19 9.04 5.88
CA VAL A 81 -9.48 10.49 5.80
C VAL A 81 -8.88 11.05 4.51
N PRO A 82 -9.70 11.53 3.55
CA PRO A 82 -9.22 12.04 2.27
C PRO A 82 -8.54 13.40 2.41
N ARG A 83 -7.78 13.78 1.37
CA ARG A 83 -7.41 15.17 1.10
C ARG A 83 -8.38 15.76 0.07
N GLU A 84 -8.46 17.08 0.00
CA GLU A 84 -9.11 17.76 -1.13
C GLU A 84 -8.53 17.26 -2.46
N ASN A 85 -9.37 17.22 -3.50
CA ASN A 85 -8.94 16.92 -4.87
C ASN A 85 -8.21 15.58 -5.06
N SER A 86 -8.53 14.56 -4.24
CA SER A 86 -7.80 13.28 -4.21
C SER A 86 -8.66 12.05 -4.51
N VAL A 87 -9.76 12.21 -5.27
CA VAL A 87 -10.79 11.17 -5.47
C VAL A 87 -10.21 9.84 -5.99
N CYS A 88 -9.28 9.87 -6.96
CA CYS A 88 -8.65 8.68 -7.53
C CYS A 88 -7.84 7.91 -6.46
N TYR A 89 -6.97 8.63 -5.77
CA TYR A 89 -6.10 8.05 -4.74
C TYR A 89 -6.90 7.51 -3.55
N THR A 90 -7.79 8.33 -3.00
CA THR A 90 -8.63 7.97 -1.84
C THR A 90 -9.45 6.73 -2.14
N THR A 91 -10.09 6.67 -3.31
CA THR A 91 -10.91 5.51 -3.70
C THR A 91 -10.07 4.24 -3.77
N THR A 92 -8.92 4.28 -4.43
CA THR A 92 -8.04 3.11 -4.55
C THR A 92 -7.50 2.66 -3.19
N LYS A 93 -7.15 3.58 -2.29
CA LYS A 93 -6.65 3.25 -0.95
C LYS A 93 -7.74 2.67 -0.02
N HIS A 94 -8.99 3.11 -0.15
CA HIS A 94 -10.12 2.42 0.48
C HIS A 94 -10.31 1.00 -0.08
N ALA A 95 -10.21 0.82 -1.39
CA ALA A 95 -10.33 -0.50 -2.01
C ALA A 95 -9.25 -1.48 -1.52
N ILE A 96 -8.02 -1.01 -1.28
CA ILE A 96 -6.95 -1.82 -0.68
C ILE A 96 -7.31 -2.33 0.71
N THR A 97 -8.04 -1.56 1.51
CA THR A 97 -8.56 -2.05 2.81
C THR A 97 -9.50 -3.24 2.63
N GLY A 98 -10.35 -3.22 1.60
CA GLY A 98 -11.19 -4.36 1.23
C GLY A 98 -10.36 -5.57 0.80
N LEU A 99 -9.39 -5.38 -0.10
CA LEU A 99 -8.49 -6.43 -0.57
C LEU A 99 -7.71 -7.08 0.57
N THR A 100 -7.19 -6.29 1.51
CA THR A 100 -6.48 -6.77 2.71
C THR A 100 -7.38 -7.69 3.54
N LYS A 101 -8.63 -7.27 3.80
CA LYS A 101 -9.60 -8.05 4.59
C LYS A 101 -9.91 -9.38 3.91
N SER A 102 -10.18 -9.38 2.61
CA SER A 102 -10.48 -10.60 1.84
C SER A 102 -9.30 -11.58 1.85
N LEU A 103 -8.09 -11.10 1.52
CA LEU A 103 -6.89 -11.95 1.51
C LEU A 103 -6.56 -12.51 2.91
N SER A 104 -6.77 -11.71 3.96
CA SER A 104 -6.56 -12.14 5.34
C SER A 104 -7.56 -13.22 5.76
N LEU A 105 -8.83 -13.09 5.36
CA LEU A 105 -9.86 -14.08 5.65
C LEU A 105 -9.60 -15.40 4.91
N ASP A 106 -9.41 -15.32 3.59
CA ASP A 106 -9.25 -16.49 2.72
C ASP A 106 -7.92 -17.21 3.00
N GLY A 107 -6.88 -16.46 3.40
CA GLY A 107 -5.54 -16.96 3.68
C GLY A 107 -5.41 -17.86 4.90
N ARG A 108 -6.38 -17.83 5.82
CA ARG A 108 -6.36 -18.59 7.09
C ARG A 108 -6.17 -20.08 6.88
N ALA A 109 -6.89 -20.66 5.92
CA ALA A 109 -6.82 -22.09 5.60
C ALA A 109 -5.49 -22.51 4.94
N HIS A 110 -4.62 -21.54 4.63
CA HIS A 110 -3.40 -21.75 3.85
C HIS A 110 -2.15 -21.24 4.56
N ASN A 111 -2.24 -20.88 5.84
CA ASN A 111 -1.13 -20.28 6.58
C ASN A 111 -0.61 -19.00 5.90
N ILE A 112 -1.51 -18.24 5.26
CA ILE A 112 -1.19 -16.97 4.61
C ILE A 112 -1.73 -15.84 5.46
N ALA A 113 -0.83 -15.02 5.99
CA ALA A 113 -1.18 -13.81 6.73
C ALA A 113 -1.24 -12.61 5.79
N CYS A 114 -2.27 -11.76 5.92
CA CYS A 114 -2.35 -10.51 5.18
C CYS A 114 -2.60 -9.34 6.12
N GLY A 115 -1.79 -8.29 6.00
CA GLY A 115 -1.89 -7.08 6.80
C GLY A 115 -1.72 -5.82 5.95
N GLN A 116 -2.09 -4.67 6.52
CA GLN A 116 -1.96 -3.37 5.86
C GLN A 116 -1.22 -2.39 6.75
N ILE A 117 -0.32 -1.63 6.11
CA ILE A 117 0.35 -0.47 6.70
C ILE A 117 -0.15 0.80 6.02
N ASP A 118 -0.66 1.74 6.81
CA ASP A 118 -1.07 3.06 6.36
C ASP A 118 0.03 4.07 6.69
N ILE A 119 0.76 4.49 5.65
CA ILE A 119 1.91 5.38 5.79
C ILE A 119 1.47 6.84 5.58
N GLY A 120 1.79 7.70 6.54
CA GLY A 120 1.52 9.15 6.48
C GLY A 120 2.80 9.97 6.37
N ASN A 121 2.96 10.71 5.26
CA ASN A 121 4.04 11.68 5.02
C ASN A 121 5.48 11.13 5.24
N ALA A 122 5.79 9.92 4.77
CA ALA A 122 7.18 9.46 4.66
C ALA A 122 7.89 10.18 3.50
N ARG A 123 9.10 10.73 3.75
CA ARG A 123 9.90 11.40 2.71
C ARG A 123 10.33 10.41 1.62
N THR A 124 9.74 10.59 0.44
CA THR A 124 9.96 9.79 -0.77
C THR A 124 9.82 10.73 -1.97
N GLU A 125 10.32 10.34 -3.14
CA GLU A 125 10.16 11.13 -4.39
C GLU A 125 8.70 11.54 -4.66
N LEU A 126 7.76 10.67 -4.28
CA LEU A 126 6.32 10.90 -4.39
C LEU A 126 5.81 12.02 -3.46
N LEU A 127 6.42 12.18 -2.27
CA LEU A 127 6.14 13.30 -1.37
C LEU A 127 6.88 14.59 -1.79
N ASP A 128 8.07 14.45 -2.39
CA ASP A 128 8.85 15.60 -2.86
C ASP A 128 8.05 16.40 -3.91
N GLY A 129 7.32 15.73 -4.81
CA GLY A 129 6.41 16.41 -5.74
C GLY A 129 5.28 17.21 -5.06
N ILE A 130 4.81 16.78 -3.89
CA ILE A 130 3.85 17.56 -3.09
C ILE A 130 4.54 18.77 -2.46
N ILE A 131 5.75 18.57 -1.92
CA ILE A 131 6.54 19.66 -1.30
C ILE A 131 6.83 20.75 -2.33
N GLU A 132 7.26 20.37 -3.53
CA GLU A 132 7.50 21.29 -4.64
C GLU A 132 6.21 22.01 -5.07
N GLY A 133 5.09 21.28 -5.17
CA GLY A 133 3.79 21.85 -5.47
C GLY A 133 3.30 22.86 -4.41
N ASN A 134 3.55 22.60 -3.13
CA ASN A 134 3.24 23.53 -2.05
C ASN A 134 4.13 24.78 -2.13
N ARG A 135 5.43 24.59 -2.37
CA ARG A 135 6.38 25.69 -2.51
C ARG A 135 6.01 26.61 -3.67
N ALA A 136 5.56 26.05 -4.80
CA ALA A 136 5.09 26.83 -5.95
C ALA A 136 3.80 27.64 -5.66
N LYS A 137 3.10 27.35 -4.58
CA LYS A 137 1.85 27.99 -4.15
C LYS A 137 2.00 28.80 -2.85
N ASP A 138 3.23 29.02 -2.37
CA ASP A 138 3.51 29.64 -1.05
C ASP A 138 2.78 28.96 0.12
N LEU A 139 2.58 27.64 0.04
CA LEU A 139 2.02 26.83 1.11
C LEU A 139 3.14 26.23 1.98
N PRO A 140 2.92 26.03 3.29
CA PRO A 140 3.91 25.42 4.16
C PRO A 140 4.24 23.98 3.72
N GLU A 141 5.49 23.59 3.94
CA GLU A 141 5.89 22.19 3.75
C GLU A 141 5.15 21.30 4.75
N PRO A 142 4.55 20.18 4.30
CA PRO A 142 3.86 19.28 5.20
C PRO A 142 4.84 18.66 6.21
N PRO A 143 4.46 18.46 7.47
CA PRO A 143 5.27 17.69 8.40
C PRO A 143 5.55 16.29 7.85
N THR A 144 6.81 15.87 7.89
CA THR A 144 7.25 14.60 7.33
C THR A 144 7.97 13.73 8.35
N MET A 145 8.07 12.45 8.06
CA MET A 145 8.93 11.51 8.77
C MET A 145 9.97 10.92 7.82
N ASP A 146 11.07 10.42 8.40
CA ASP A 146 12.06 9.68 7.65
C ASP A 146 11.47 8.36 7.11
N VAL A 147 11.79 7.99 5.87
CA VAL A 147 11.30 6.74 5.26
C VAL A 147 11.75 5.50 6.04
N SER A 148 12.87 5.59 6.77
CA SER A 148 13.36 4.49 7.60
C SER A 148 12.38 4.08 8.71
N GLU A 149 11.47 4.96 9.15
CA GLU A 149 10.40 4.60 10.10
C GLU A 149 9.41 3.62 9.47
N ALA A 150 8.98 3.89 8.23
CA ALA A 150 8.12 2.98 7.48
C ALA A 150 8.83 1.65 7.19
N VAL A 151 10.13 1.69 6.87
CA VAL A 151 10.93 0.47 6.65
C VAL A 151 11.00 -0.37 7.93
N ARG A 152 11.23 0.24 9.10
CA ARG A 152 11.24 -0.47 10.39
C ARG A 152 9.91 -1.16 10.66
N ALA A 153 8.81 -0.48 10.38
CA ALA A 153 7.46 -1.02 10.55
C ALA A 153 7.16 -2.18 9.60
N VAL A 154 7.51 -2.06 8.31
CA VAL A 154 7.36 -3.16 7.34
C VAL A 154 8.24 -4.36 7.73
N ARG A 155 9.47 -4.11 8.19
CA ARG A 155 10.38 -5.18 8.66
C ARG A 155 9.80 -5.91 9.87
N LEU A 156 9.18 -5.20 10.82
CA LEU A 156 8.47 -5.81 11.93
C LEU A 156 7.37 -6.74 11.41
N MET A 157 6.48 -6.25 10.54
CA MET A 157 5.39 -7.05 9.98
C MET A 157 5.93 -8.29 9.25
N ALA A 158 6.96 -8.13 8.41
CA ALA A 158 7.55 -9.20 7.62
C ALA A 158 8.22 -10.29 8.48
N GLY A 159 8.83 -9.90 9.61
CA GLY A 159 9.56 -10.81 10.50
C GLY A 159 8.70 -11.60 11.49
N MET A 160 7.40 -11.33 11.58
CA MET A 160 6.51 -12.07 12.48
C MET A 160 6.29 -13.51 12.03
N PRO A 161 6.20 -14.48 12.96
CA PRO A 161 5.83 -15.84 12.61
C PRO A 161 4.36 -15.89 12.13
N LEU A 162 3.99 -16.90 11.35
CA LEU A 162 2.71 -16.92 10.63
C LEU A 162 1.48 -17.11 11.54
N GLU A 163 1.67 -17.59 12.78
CA GLU A 163 0.65 -17.61 13.82
C GLU A 163 0.27 -16.21 14.34
N ALA A 164 1.04 -15.18 14.00
CA ALA A 164 0.79 -13.80 14.41
C ALA A 164 0.71 -12.85 13.20
N ASN A 165 -0.16 -11.85 13.29
CA ASN A 165 -0.39 -10.90 12.21
C ASN A 165 -0.68 -9.48 12.73
N VAL A 166 0.03 -8.50 12.19
CA VAL A 166 -0.39 -7.10 12.25
C VAL A 166 -1.43 -6.89 11.18
N GLN A 167 -2.70 -6.88 11.58
CA GLN A 167 -3.81 -6.75 10.63
C GLN A 167 -3.84 -5.35 10.00
N PHE A 168 -3.74 -4.30 10.83
CA PHE A 168 -3.69 -2.91 10.42
C PHE A 168 -2.69 -2.16 11.31
N MET A 169 -1.89 -1.28 10.72
CA MET A 169 -0.96 -0.41 11.43
C MET A 169 -0.87 0.93 10.72
N THR A 170 -0.82 2.02 11.48
CA THR A 170 -0.58 3.36 10.96
C THR A 170 0.79 3.85 11.44
N VAL A 171 1.59 4.35 10.52
CA VAL A 171 2.88 5.01 10.82
C VAL A 171 2.90 6.34 10.09
N MET A 172 3.07 7.44 10.83
CA MET A 172 2.87 8.78 10.30
C MET A 172 3.81 9.80 10.94
N ALA A 173 4.07 10.89 10.23
CA ALA A 173 4.70 12.07 10.82
C ALA A 173 3.84 12.60 11.96
N THR A 174 4.40 12.72 13.17
CA THR A 174 3.63 13.04 14.39
C THR A 174 2.83 14.33 14.30
N ALA A 175 3.35 15.34 13.59
CA ALA A 175 2.72 16.65 13.47
C ALA A 175 1.80 16.79 12.24
N MET A 176 1.63 15.76 11.40
CA MET A 176 0.73 15.88 10.24
C MET A 176 -0.74 15.93 10.68
N PRO A 177 -1.59 16.74 10.02
CA PRO A 177 -3.03 16.72 10.27
C PRO A 177 -3.62 15.34 9.96
N TYR A 178 -4.25 14.73 10.96
CA TYR A 178 -4.99 13.47 10.80
C TYR A 178 -6.09 13.34 11.85
N ILE A 179 -5.72 13.42 13.13
CA ILE A 179 -6.65 13.34 14.26
C ILE A 179 -6.90 14.76 14.76
N GLY A 180 -8.05 15.33 14.39
CA GLY A 180 -8.49 16.68 14.71
C GLY A 180 -9.87 16.94 14.14
N ARG A 181 -10.57 17.97 14.63
CA ARG A 181 -11.81 18.44 14.01
C ARG A 181 -11.45 19.60 13.07
N GLY A 182 -11.63 19.41 11.76
CA GLY A 182 -11.52 20.46 10.73
C GLY A 182 -10.10 20.95 10.53
#